data_AF-A0A362WXE6-F1
#
_entry.id   AF-A0A362WXE6-F1
#
_cell.length_a   1.000
_cell.length_b   1.000
_cell.length_c   1.000
_cell.angle_alpha   90.00
_cell.angle_beta   90.00
_cell.angle_gamma   90.00
#
_symmetry.space_group_name_H-M   'P 1'
#
loop_
_entity.id
_entity.type
_entity.pdbx_description
1 polymer ?
#
loop_
_entity_poly.entity_id
_entity_poly.type
_entity_poly.pdbx_seq_one_letter_code
_entity_poly.pdbx_strand_id
1 'polypeptide(L)'
;MDEFKLENFKKEYKKDLIFLELSDFETKRIVNRIKNENRFNNHLPLTLSLFWKELESNSINVESTNILEEIFNVLNLKVSSSSIVYIIWDFEKPIDVFKYDEVSKYWDDIWYDTTDEIILLCIEDYYILITDYGEIRYSISQPALQNL
;
A
#
# COMPACT_ATOMS: atom_id res chain seq x y z
N MET A 1 10.67 3.78 -2.63
CA MET A 1 10.48 4.84 -1.59
C MET A 1 11.39 6.03 -1.84
N ASP A 2 11.00 7.26 -1.51
CA ASP A 2 11.86 8.43 -1.74
C ASP A 2 13.08 8.47 -0.79
N GLU A 3 14.26 8.84 -1.32
CA GLU A 3 15.54 8.82 -0.60
C GLU A 3 15.52 9.65 0.70
N PHE A 4 14.86 10.81 0.70
CA PHE A 4 14.82 11.68 1.87
C PHE A 4 14.08 11.03 3.06
N LYS A 5 13.05 10.21 2.80
CA LYS A 5 12.33 9.46 3.84
C LYS A 5 13.25 8.42 4.48
N LEU A 6 14.02 7.70 3.65
CA LEU A 6 15.02 6.74 4.12
C LEU A 6 16.13 7.41 4.95
N GLU A 7 16.60 8.59 4.52
CA GLU A 7 17.59 9.35 5.29
C GLU A 7 17.07 9.79 6.65
N ASN A 8 15.83 10.30 6.70
CA ASN A 8 15.20 10.74 7.94
C ASN A 8 15.03 9.57 8.91
N PHE A 9 14.51 8.45 8.42
CA PHE A 9 14.41 7.21 9.20
C PHE A 9 15.75 6.79 9.79
N LYS A 10 16.82 6.79 8.96
CA LYS A 10 18.16 6.43 9.43
C LYS A 10 18.70 7.40 10.47
N LYS A 11 18.44 8.70 10.33
CA LYS A 11 18.85 9.73 11.30
C LYS A 11 18.14 9.52 12.64
N GLU A 12 16.88 9.18 12.64
CA GLU A 12 16.06 8.98 13.83
C GLU A 12 16.38 7.66 14.54
N TYR A 13 16.28 6.54 13.83
CA TYR A 13 16.37 5.20 14.41
C TYR A 13 17.77 4.61 14.43
N LYS A 14 18.76 5.28 13.83
CA LYS A 14 20.15 4.82 13.71
C LYS A 14 20.30 3.46 13.05
N LYS A 15 19.35 3.09 12.20
CA LYS A 15 19.34 1.86 11.38
C LYS A 15 18.67 2.12 10.03
N ASP A 16 18.90 1.24 9.08
CA ASP A 16 18.18 1.27 7.80
C ASP A 16 16.77 0.70 7.96
N LEU A 17 15.82 1.23 7.19
CA LEU A 17 14.48 0.67 7.04
C LEU A 17 14.56 -0.62 6.23
N ILE A 18 13.87 -1.67 6.65
CA ILE A 18 13.94 -2.99 6.02
C ILE A 18 12.77 -3.15 5.04
N PHE A 19 13.08 -3.10 3.74
CA PHE A 19 12.12 -3.32 2.66
C PHE A 19 12.82 -3.82 1.40
N LEU A 20 12.03 -4.27 0.43
CA LEU A 20 12.47 -4.63 -0.90
C LEU A 20 11.75 -3.75 -1.92
N GLU A 21 12.49 -3.14 -2.83
CA GLU A 21 11.91 -2.50 -4.01
C GLU A 21 11.85 -3.53 -5.15
N LEU A 22 10.67 -3.71 -5.76
CA LEU A 22 10.50 -4.66 -6.86
C LEU A 22 11.11 -4.14 -8.16
N SER A 23 11.59 -5.07 -8.98
CA SER A 23 12.04 -4.73 -10.33
C SER A 23 10.90 -4.20 -11.20
N ASP A 24 11.23 -3.46 -12.26
CA ASP A 24 10.25 -3.01 -13.26
C ASP A 24 9.36 -4.13 -13.81
N PHE A 25 9.95 -5.33 -13.98
CA PHE A 25 9.23 -6.48 -14.50
C PHE A 25 8.18 -6.98 -13.50
N GLU A 26 8.55 -7.13 -12.23
CA GLU A 26 7.65 -7.57 -11.16
C GLU A 26 6.58 -6.53 -10.86
N THR A 27 6.97 -5.26 -10.82
CA THR A 27 6.07 -4.12 -10.70
C THR A 27 5.01 -4.16 -11.81
N LYS A 28 5.41 -4.21 -13.08
CA LYS A 28 4.45 -4.29 -14.21
C LYS A 28 3.57 -5.53 -14.13
N ARG A 29 4.09 -6.66 -13.68
CA ARG A 29 3.33 -7.90 -13.50
C ARG A 29 2.23 -7.72 -12.44
N ILE A 30 2.52 -7.10 -11.30
CA ILE A 30 1.54 -6.81 -10.24
C ILE A 30 0.52 -5.78 -10.71
N VAL A 31 0.95 -4.68 -11.33
CA VAL A 31 0.06 -3.64 -11.83
C VAL A 31 -0.91 -4.17 -12.88
N ASN A 32 -0.42 -4.94 -13.86
CA ASN A 32 -1.29 -5.56 -14.87
C ASN A 32 -2.30 -6.53 -14.24
N ARG A 33 -1.90 -7.21 -13.16
CA ARG A 33 -2.81 -8.08 -12.42
C ARG A 33 -3.92 -7.28 -11.73
N ILE A 34 -3.57 -6.21 -11.01
CA ILE A 34 -4.55 -5.29 -10.39
C ILE A 34 -5.53 -4.76 -11.44
N LYS A 35 -5.03 -4.33 -12.61
CA LYS A 35 -5.87 -3.90 -13.73
C LYS A 35 -6.83 -4.99 -14.18
N ASN A 36 -6.33 -6.20 -14.42
CA ASN A 36 -7.14 -7.34 -14.88
C ASN A 36 -8.24 -7.72 -13.88
N GLU A 37 -7.90 -7.83 -12.58
CA GLU A 37 -8.84 -8.20 -11.53
C GLU A 37 -9.99 -7.20 -11.41
N ASN A 38 -9.69 -5.92 -11.60
CA ASN A 38 -10.66 -4.82 -11.50
C ASN A 38 -11.19 -4.36 -12.88
N ARG A 39 -10.92 -5.11 -13.95
CA ARG A 39 -11.39 -4.85 -15.32
C ARG A 39 -10.99 -3.47 -15.89
N PHE A 40 -9.89 -2.89 -15.42
CA PHE A 40 -9.32 -1.70 -16.03
C PHE A 40 -8.69 -2.02 -17.38
N ASN A 41 -8.68 -1.03 -18.28
CA ASN A 41 -8.06 -1.18 -19.59
C ASN A 41 -6.53 -1.24 -19.45
N ASN A 42 -5.93 -2.40 -19.79
CA ASN A 42 -4.48 -2.60 -19.73
C ASN A 42 -3.68 -1.68 -20.66
N HIS A 43 -4.30 -1.12 -21.70
CA HIS A 43 -3.64 -0.22 -22.65
C HIS A 43 -3.59 1.23 -22.19
N LEU A 44 -4.27 1.59 -21.11
CA LEU A 44 -4.25 2.93 -20.56
C LEU A 44 -3.39 2.99 -19.29
N PRO A 45 -2.66 4.10 -19.07
CA PRO A 45 -2.08 4.40 -17.78
C PRO A 45 -3.16 4.37 -16.70
N LEU A 46 -2.90 3.67 -15.60
CA LEU A 46 -3.78 3.67 -14.43
C LEU A 46 -3.11 4.58 -13.40
N THR A 47 -3.84 5.55 -12.88
CA THR A 47 -3.37 6.36 -11.75
C THR A 47 -4.09 5.93 -10.48
N LEU A 48 -3.52 6.22 -9.31
CA LEU A 48 -4.19 5.93 -8.05
C LEU A 48 -5.47 6.73 -7.88
N SER A 49 -5.55 7.95 -8.41
CA SER A 49 -6.80 8.73 -8.42
C SER A 49 -7.89 8.11 -9.28
N LEU A 50 -7.54 7.56 -10.45
CA LEU A 50 -8.49 6.84 -11.30
C LEU A 50 -8.94 5.55 -10.61
N PHE A 51 -7.99 4.79 -10.06
CA PHE A 51 -8.27 3.59 -9.30
C PHE A 51 -9.19 3.88 -8.10
N TRP A 52 -8.90 4.90 -7.31
CA TRP A 52 -9.73 5.37 -6.19
C TRP A 52 -11.17 5.69 -6.60
N LYS A 53 -11.33 6.34 -7.75
CA LYS A 53 -12.64 6.77 -8.25
C LYS A 53 -13.47 5.61 -8.80
N GLU A 54 -12.83 4.67 -9.48
CA GLU A 54 -13.51 3.60 -10.22
C GLU A 54 -13.58 2.27 -9.46
N LEU A 55 -12.77 2.09 -8.40
CA LEU A 55 -12.80 0.89 -7.58
C LEU A 55 -14.14 0.80 -6.82
N GLU A 56 -14.89 -0.26 -7.12
CA GLU A 56 -16.01 -0.68 -6.29
C GLU A 56 -15.45 -1.09 -4.92
N SER A 57 -15.70 -0.24 -3.92
CA SER A 57 -15.06 -0.32 -2.61
C SER A 57 -16.02 0.08 -1.50
N ASN A 58 -15.72 -0.40 -0.29
CA ASN A 58 -16.32 0.10 0.94
C ASN A 58 -15.42 1.18 1.51
N SER A 59 -15.99 2.13 2.26
CA SER A 59 -15.22 3.12 3.01
C SER A 59 -15.30 2.86 4.51
N ILE A 60 -14.22 3.15 5.22
CA ILE A 60 -14.18 3.21 6.68
C ILE A 60 -13.65 4.59 7.08
N ASN A 61 -14.20 5.12 8.17
CA ASN A 61 -13.70 6.35 8.77
C ASN A 61 -12.92 5.96 10.02
N VAL A 62 -11.68 6.39 10.11
CA VAL A 62 -10.74 6.03 11.16
C VAL A 62 -10.35 7.31 11.89
N GLU A 63 -10.67 7.39 13.18
CA GLU A 63 -10.38 8.57 14.01
C GLU A 63 -9.08 8.40 14.81
N SER A 64 -8.42 7.24 14.73
CA SER A 64 -7.19 6.92 15.46
C SER A 64 -5.93 7.49 14.79
N THR A 65 -4.94 7.82 15.62
CA THR A 65 -3.58 8.12 15.19
C THR A 65 -2.85 6.88 14.64
N ASN A 66 -3.29 5.67 15.00
CA ASN A 66 -2.75 4.42 14.45
C ASN A 66 -3.70 3.86 13.39
N ILE A 67 -3.66 4.45 12.20
CA ILE A 67 -4.59 4.15 11.11
C ILE A 67 -4.54 2.67 10.71
N LEU A 68 -3.35 2.08 10.56
CA LEU A 68 -3.22 0.69 10.11
C LEU A 68 -3.82 -0.32 11.07
N GLU A 69 -3.57 -0.15 12.37
CA GLU A 69 -4.12 -1.06 13.38
C GLU A 69 -5.65 -1.02 13.37
N GLU A 70 -6.24 0.18 13.24
CA GLU A 70 -7.68 0.32 13.17
C GLU A 70 -8.27 -0.30 11.89
N ILE A 71 -7.66 -0.05 10.72
CA ILE A 71 -8.07 -0.70 9.47
C ILE A 71 -8.11 -2.21 9.64
N PHE A 72 -7.05 -2.79 10.21
CA PHE A 72 -6.92 -4.24 10.28
C PHE A 72 -7.89 -4.86 11.27
N ASN A 73 -8.16 -4.16 12.37
CA ASN A 73 -9.20 -4.54 13.33
C ASN A 73 -10.60 -4.45 12.72
N VAL A 74 -10.93 -3.37 12.00
CA VAL A 74 -12.23 -3.17 11.35
C VAL A 74 -12.48 -4.21 10.26
N LEU A 75 -11.46 -4.53 9.48
CA LEU A 75 -11.51 -5.54 8.43
C LEU A 75 -11.36 -6.97 8.98
N ASN A 76 -11.11 -7.14 10.29
CA ASN A 76 -10.84 -8.42 10.94
C ASN A 76 -9.75 -9.23 10.20
N LEU A 77 -8.72 -8.54 9.72
CA LEU A 77 -7.61 -9.15 8.99
C LEU A 77 -6.73 -9.92 9.95
N LYS A 78 -6.59 -11.23 9.69
CA LYS A 78 -5.67 -12.09 10.44
C LYS A 78 -4.27 -12.02 9.83
N VAL A 79 -3.63 -10.88 10.02
CA VAL A 79 -2.30 -10.61 9.48
C VAL A 79 -1.25 -11.17 10.44
N SER A 80 -0.31 -11.96 9.92
CA SER A 80 0.85 -12.40 10.70
C SER A 80 1.94 -11.33 10.67
N SER A 81 2.83 -11.30 11.66
CA SER A 81 4.00 -10.41 11.63
C SER A 81 4.87 -10.60 10.37
N SER A 82 4.84 -11.79 9.79
CA SER A 82 5.54 -12.15 8.55
C SER A 82 4.75 -11.90 7.26
N SER A 83 3.50 -11.46 7.35
CA SER A 83 2.68 -11.20 6.17
C SER A 83 3.32 -10.09 5.33
N ILE A 84 3.19 -10.22 4.01
CA ILE A 84 3.80 -9.30 3.07
C ILE A 84 2.82 -8.17 2.74
N VAL A 85 3.31 -6.95 2.76
CA VAL A 85 2.58 -5.74 2.40
C VAL A 85 3.26 -5.12 1.18
N TYR A 86 2.50 -4.98 0.10
CA TYR A 86 2.93 -4.22 -1.08
C TYR A 86 2.41 -2.79 -0.93
N ILE A 87 3.28 -1.81 -1.06
CA ILE A 87 2.94 -0.39 -1.03
C ILE A 87 3.16 0.18 -2.42
N ILE A 88 2.06 0.64 -3.03
CA ILE A 88 2.04 1.24 -4.36
C ILE A 88 1.81 2.74 -4.18
N TRP A 89 2.89 3.51 -4.39
CA TRP A 89 2.89 4.97 -4.35
C TRP A 89 2.39 5.59 -5.66
N ASP A 90 2.63 4.91 -6.77
CA ASP A 90 2.14 5.22 -8.10
C ASP A 90 2.25 3.95 -8.95
N PHE A 91 1.32 3.70 -9.88
CA PHE A 91 1.35 2.51 -10.74
C PHE A 91 2.49 2.53 -11.78
N GLU A 92 3.15 3.66 -11.98
CA GLU A 92 4.33 3.82 -12.85
C GLU A 92 5.66 3.78 -12.09
N LYS A 93 5.63 3.73 -10.75
CA LYS A 93 6.82 3.63 -9.90
C LYS A 93 7.06 2.18 -9.42
N PRO A 94 8.30 1.85 -9.02
CA PRO A 94 8.58 0.58 -8.34
C PRO A 94 7.69 0.39 -7.11
N ILE A 95 7.25 -0.85 -6.89
CA ILE A 95 6.46 -1.23 -5.72
C ILE A 95 7.41 -1.56 -4.58
N ASP A 96 7.17 -0.98 -3.40
CA ASP A 96 7.89 -1.33 -2.19
C ASP A 96 7.20 -2.48 -1.46
N VAL A 97 7.98 -3.39 -0.90
CA VAL A 97 7.52 -4.61 -0.26
C VAL A 97 8.10 -4.68 1.14
N PHE A 98 7.21 -4.81 2.11
CA PHE A 98 7.55 -4.86 3.52
C PHE A 98 6.96 -6.11 4.16
N LYS A 99 7.55 -6.51 5.29
CA LYS A 99 6.83 -7.33 6.27
C LYS A 99 5.89 -6.45 7.07
N TYR A 100 4.74 -7.00 7.44
CA TYR A 100 3.75 -6.29 8.21
C TYR A 100 4.29 -5.73 9.54
N ASP A 101 5.18 -6.45 10.22
CA ASP A 101 5.78 -5.97 11.47
C ASP A 101 6.56 -4.65 11.31
N GLU A 102 7.31 -4.49 10.22
CA GLU A 102 8.00 -3.24 9.91
C GLU A 102 7.00 -2.14 9.55
N VAL A 103 5.98 -2.43 8.75
CA VAL A 103 4.94 -1.43 8.38
C VAL A 103 4.17 -0.96 9.61
N SER A 104 3.67 -1.89 10.43
CA SER A 104 2.89 -1.57 11.62
C SER A 104 3.67 -0.76 12.64
N LYS A 105 4.98 -0.92 12.69
CA LYS A 105 5.84 -0.26 13.67
C LYS A 105 6.27 1.14 13.23
N TYR A 106 6.46 1.33 11.93
CA TYR A 106 7.08 2.53 11.37
C TYR A 106 6.16 3.23 10.37
N TRP A 107 4.85 3.04 10.49
CA TRP A 107 3.88 3.53 9.51
C TRP A 107 4.01 5.03 9.26
N ASP A 108 4.06 5.82 10.33
CA ASP A 108 4.16 7.28 10.25
C ASP A 108 5.50 7.75 9.64
N ASP A 109 6.56 6.93 9.69
CA ASP A 109 7.83 7.23 9.04
C ASP A 109 7.88 6.76 7.58
N ILE A 110 7.10 5.72 7.25
CA ILE A 110 6.95 5.20 5.89
C ILE A 110 6.06 6.14 5.08
N TRP A 111 4.92 6.48 5.64
CA TRP A 111 3.90 7.32 5.05
C TRP A 111 3.65 8.56 5.91
N TYR A 112 4.49 9.56 5.69
CA TYR A 112 4.21 10.94 6.07
C TYR A 112 4.14 11.81 4.82
N ASP A 113 3.21 12.77 4.88
CA ASP A 113 2.81 13.57 3.75
C ASP A 113 3.86 14.57 3.31
N THR A 114 3.94 14.72 2.00
CA THR A 114 4.43 15.95 1.38
C THR A 114 3.36 16.66 0.54
N THR A 115 2.25 16.00 0.20
CA THR A 115 1.18 16.46 -0.72
C THR A 115 -0.09 15.59 -0.61
N ASP A 116 -1.23 16.05 -1.17
CA ASP A 116 -2.52 15.30 -1.29
C ASP A 116 -2.34 13.97 -2.05
N GLU A 117 -1.82 12.94 -1.38
CA GLU A 117 -1.43 11.67 -1.97
C GLU A 117 -2.38 10.54 -1.56
N ILE A 118 -2.68 9.67 -2.52
CA ILE A 118 -3.38 8.41 -2.29
C ILE A 118 -2.32 7.32 -2.39
N ILE A 119 -2.31 6.40 -1.43
CA ILE A 119 -1.50 5.20 -1.49
C ILE A 119 -2.38 3.97 -1.57
N LEU A 120 -1.88 2.91 -2.20
CA LEU A 120 -2.53 1.60 -2.22
C LEU A 120 -1.66 0.58 -1.49
N LEU A 121 -2.24 -0.05 -0.47
CA LEU A 121 -1.71 -1.24 0.18
C LEU A 121 -2.37 -2.48 -0.39
N CYS A 122 -1.57 -3.45 -0.77
CA CYS A 122 -2.04 -4.80 -1.01
C CYS A 122 -1.50 -5.72 0.09
N ILE A 123 -2.42 -6.34 0.84
CA ILE A 123 -2.08 -7.24 1.93
C ILE A 123 -3.12 -8.35 2.02
N GLU A 124 -2.65 -9.60 2.14
CA GLU A 124 -3.52 -10.78 2.05
C GLU A 124 -4.42 -10.73 0.80
N ASP A 125 -5.74 -10.65 1.00
CA ASP A 125 -6.77 -10.60 -0.03
C ASP A 125 -7.42 -9.21 -0.12
N TYR A 126 -6.71 -8.14 0.24
CA TYR A 126 -7.27 -6.80 0.29
C TYR A 126 -6.46 -5.78 -0.49
N TYR A 127 -7.19 -4.94 -1.21
CA TYR A 127 -6.75 -3.62 -1.66
C TYR A 127 -7.24 -2.60 -0.66
N ILE A 128 -6.33 -1.84 -0.06
CA ILE A 128 -6.63 -0.79 0.92
C ILE A 128 -6.03 0.51 0.40
N LEU A 129 -6.88 1.45 0.04
CA LEU A 129 -6.48 2.78 -0.36
C LEU A 129 -6.59 3.72 0.83
N ILE A 130 -5.58 4.56 1.01
CA ILE A 130 -5.52 5.53 2.10
C ILE A 130 -5.15 6.89 1.51
N THR A 131 -5.90 7.94 1.85
CA THR A 131 -5.54 9.33 1.53
C THR A 131 -4.82 9.99 2.70
N ASP A 132 -4.01 11.00 2.40
CA ASP A 132 -3.29 11.85 3.35
C ASP A 132 -4.21 12.48 4.43
N TYR A 133 -5.44 12.86 4.05
CA TYR A 133 -6.45 13.36 4.99
C TYR A 133 -7.25 12.26 5.72
N GLY A 134 -6.83 11.00 5.63
CA GLY A 134 -7.35 9.88 6.43
C GLY A 134 -8.59 9.19 5.88
N GLU A 135 -9.03 9.47 4.65
CA GLU A 135 -10.07 8.65 4.02
C GLU A 135 -9.51 7.29 3.63
N ILE A 136 -10.21 6.23 4.00
CA ILE A 136 -9.81 4.87 3.69
C ILE A 136 -10.91 4.18 2.90
N ARG A 137 -10.49 3.56 1.79
CA ARG A 137 -11.33 2.68 0.97
C ARG A 137 -10.72 1.32 0.88
N TYR A 138 -11.54 0.28 0.81
CA TYR A 138 -11.04 -1.08 0.64
C TYR A 138 -11.93 -1.92 -0.26
N SER A 139 -11.31 -2.90 -0.91
CA SER A 139 -12.00 -3.96 -1.64
C SER A 139 -11.24 -5.27 -1.48
N ILE A 140 -11.94 -6.38 -1.75
CA ILE A 140 -11.34 -7.72 -1.72
C ILE A 140 -10.59 -7.94 -3.04
N SER A 141 -9.30 -8.26 -2.98
CA SER A 141 -8.48 -8.73 -4.10
C SER A 141 -8.56 -10.25 -4.25
N GLN A 142 -8.20 -10.79 -5.41
CA GLN A 142 -8.12 -12.24 -5.54
C GLN A 142 -6.90 -12.81 -4.77
N PRO A 143 -6.98 -14.01 -4.15
CA PRO A 143 -6.03 -14.47 -3.12
C PRO A 143 -4.59 -14.83 -3.52
N ALA A 144 -4.01 -14.22 -4.54
CA ALA A 144 -2.78 -14.76 -5.16
C ALA A 144 -1.63 -13.78 -5.37
N LEU A 145 -1.59 -12.66 -4.63
CA LEU A 145 -0.32 -11.92 -4.46
C LEU A 145 0.69 -12.68 -3.58
N GLN A 146 0.26 -13.73 -2.86
CA GLN A 146 1.10 -14.53 -1.94
C GLN A 146 2.10 -15.48 -2.62
N ASN A 147 2.04 -15.66 -3.96
CA ASN A 147 2.92 -16.56 -4.73
C ASN A 147 3.94 -15.81 -5.60
N LEU A 148 4.32 -14.60 -5.18
CA LEU A 148 5.35 -13.78 -5.82
C LEU A 148 6.70 -13.97 -5.13
#